data_AF-C5K6W6-F1
#
_entry.id   AF-C5K6W6-F1
#
_cell.length_a   1.000
_cell.length_b   1.000
_cell.length_c   1.000
_cell.angle_alpha   90.00
_cell.angle_beta   90.00
_cell.angle_gamma   90.00
#
_symmetry.space_group_name_H-M   'P 1'
#
loop_
_entity.id
_entity.type
_entity.pdbx_description
1 polymer ?
#
loop_
_entity_poly.entity_id
_entity_poly.type
_entity_poly.pdbx_seq_one_letter_code
_entity_poly.pdbx_strand_id
1 'polypeptide(L)'
;MDTSTTVHASLTFSPLDVNAAVEFVTKASSGRAGGISTFVGVTRQDQESDGAVEYLVYEAHEGMARNKMLQIITTLADRTSPAGKITNGDLPMVIYHRSSKLPNGLVAHGVIAAMDLVGL
;
A
#
# COMPACT_ATOMS: atom_id res chain seq x y z
N MET A 1 -3.30 9.37 14.40
CA MET A 1 -3.88 8.81 13.16
C MET A 1 -5.33 8.48 13.45
N ASP A 2 -6.25 8.92 12.60
CA ASP A 2 -7.66 8.54 12.69
C ASP A 2 -7.77 7.04 12.39
N THR A 3 -8.15 6.27 13.42
CA THR A 3 -8.27 4.80 13.38
C THR A 3 -9.61 4.33 12.83
N SER A 4 -10.49 5.25 12.42
CA SER A 4 -11.83 4.93 11.93
C SER A 4 -11.89 4.57 10.43
N THR A 5 -10.80 4.69 9.67
CA THR A 5 -10.82 4.45 8.21
C THR A 5 -10.24 3.08 7.85
N THR A 6 -11.03 2.23 7.20
CA THR A 6 -10.61 0.93 6.64
C THR A 6 -9.67 1.07 5.44
N VAL A 7 -9.58 2.27 4.86
CA VAL A 7 -8.75 2.58 3.69
C VAL A 7 -7.73 3.66 4.04
N HIS A 8 -6.46 3.43 3.72
CA HIS A 8 -5.40 4.41 3.94
C HIS A 8 -4.53 4.60 2.71
N ALA A 9 -4.32 5.86 2.29
CA ALA A 9 -3.35 6.20 1.27
C ALA A 9 -2.42 7.31 1.77
N SER A 10 -1.12 7.08 1.67
CA SER A 10 -0.11 8.04 2.11
C SER A 10 1.06 8.11 1.13
N LEU A 11 1.39 9.35 0.79
CA LEU A 11 2.68 9.72 0.21
C LEU A 11 3.56 10.20 1.37
N THR A 12 4.80 9.74 1.44
CA THR A 12 5.72 10.11 2.51
C THR A 12 7.14 10.32 1.98
N PHE A 13 7.94 11.04 2.76
CA PHE A 13 9.38 11.23 2.50
C PHE A 13 10.23 10.32 3.40
N SER A 14 9.61 9.76 4.43
CA SER A 14 10.26 8.88 5.41
C SER A 14 10.34 7.43 4.91
N PRO A 15 11.27 6.62 5.44
CA PRO A 15 11.28 5.19 5.17
C PRO A 15 9.94 4.52 5.45
N LEU A 16 9.56 3.56 4.59
CA LEU A 16 8.34 2.79 4.76
C LEU A 16 8.58 1.62 5.71
N ASP A 17 7.74 1.51 6.75
CA ASP A 17 7.70 0.37 7.65
C ASP A 17 6.56 -0.57 7.22
N VAL A 18 6.93 -1.62 6.51
CA VAL A 18 6.00 -2.64 6.01
C VAL A 18 5.36 -3.41 7.18
N ASN A 19 6.09 -3.65 8.26
CA ASN A 19 5.58 -4.40 9.42
C ASN A 19 4.52 -3.59 10.15
N ALA A 20 4.75 -2.29 10.35
CA ALA A 20 3.74 -1.39 10.91
C ALA A 20 2.48 -1.32 10.03
N ALA A 21 2.63 -1.34 8.71
CA ALA A 21 1.50 -1.37 7.78
C ALA A 21 0.70 -2.68 7.86
N VAL A 22 1.38 -3.83 7.96
CA VAL A 22 0.73 -5.13 8.21
C VAL A 22 -0.01 -5.12 9.54
N GLU A 23 0.63 -4.66 10.61
CA GLU A 23 0.01 -4.58 11.93
C GLU A 23 -1.25 -3.69 11.93
N PHE A 24 -1.19 -2.55 11.25
CA PHE A 24 -2.34 -1.67 11.06
C PHE A 24 -3.51 -2.40 10.39
N VAL A 25 -3.26 -3.06 9.26
CA VAL A 25 -4.29 -3.80 8.50
C VAL A 25 -4.85 -4.96 9.33
N THR A 26 -3.99 -5.70 10.02
CA THR A 26 -4.42 -6.81 10.90
C THR A 26 -5.34 -6.29 12.01
N LYS A 27 -4.96 -5.22 12.72
CA LYS A 27 -5.79 -4.62 13.78
C LYS A 27 -7.11 -4.09 13.23
N ALA A 28 -7.06 -3.33 12.13
CA ALA A 28 -8.24 -2.77 11.49
C ALA A 28 -9.22 -3.85 11.00
N SER A 29 -8.73 -5.06 10.68
CA SER A 29 -9.59 -6.17 10.27
C SER A 29 -10.46 -6.72 11.40
N SER A 30 -10.15 -6.42 12.66
CA SER A 30 -10.88 -6.89 13.84
C SER A 30 -11.06 -8.42 13.87
N GLY A 31 -10.07 -9.17 13.39
CA GLY A 31 -10.08 -10.65 13.37
C GLY A 31 -10.94 -11.26 12.26
N ARG A 32 -11.46 -10.46 11.33
CA ARG A 32 -12.27 -10.93 10.18
C ARG A 32 -11.43 -11.35 8.98
N ALA A 33 -10.15 -11.00 8.94
CA ALA A 33 -9.27 -11.37 7.85
C ALA A 33 -8.87 -12.84 7.96
N GLY A 34 -9.06 -13.61 6.88
CA GLY A 34 -8.51 -14.95 6.73
C GLY A 34 -7.03 -14.93 6.32
N GLY A 35 -6.58 -13.86 5.67
CA GLY A 35 -5.18 -13.70 5.25
C GLY A 35 -4.80 -12.23 5.01
N ILE A 36 -3.50 -11.97 4.89
CA ILE A 36 -2.95 -10.67 4.53
C ILE A 36 -2.12 -10.84 3.26
N SER A 37 -2.36 -10.00 2.26
CA SER A 37 -1.55 -9.93 1.04
C SER A 37 -0.74 -8.64 1.03
N THR A 38 0.54 -8.77 0.66
CA THR A 38 1.50 -7.66 0.59
C THR A 38 2.16 -7.62 -0.78
N PHE A 39 2.21 -6.44 -1.37
CA PHE A 39 3.07 -6.13 -2.50
C PHE A 39 4.05 -5.04 -2.08
N VAL A 40 5.36 -5.29 -2.25
CA VAL A 40 6.43 -4.38 -1.84
C VAL A 40 7.33 -4.12 -3.03
N GLY A 41 7.36 -2.87 -3.49
CA GLY A 41 8.28 -2.41 -4.53
C GLY A 41 9.57 -1.89 -3.90
N VAL A 42 10.69 -2.52 -4.26
CA VAL A 42 12.03 -2.13 -3.78
C VAL A 42 12.88 -1.60 -4.94
N THR A 43 13.76 -0.64 -4.66
CA THR A 43 14.76 -0.21 -5.64
C THR A 43 15.72 -1.37 -5.91
N ARG A 44 15.73 -1.88 -7.14
CA ARG A 44 16.64 -2.95 -7.56
C ARG A 44 18.03 -2.39 -7.82
N GLN A 45 19.05 -3.17 -7.45
CA GLN A 45 20.36 -3.03 -8.07
C GLN A 45 20.27 -3.64 -9.46
N ASP A 46 20.46 -2.83 -10.50
CA ASP A 46 20.55 -3.35 -11.87
C ASP A 46 22.02 -3.59 -12.21
N GLN A 47 22.31 -4.78 -12.77
CA GLN A 47 23.64 -5.16 -13.25
C GLN A 47 23.71 -5.19 -14.78
N GLU A 48 22.57 -5.09 -15.48
CA GLU A 48 22.48 -5.21 -16.94
C GLU A 48 22.49 -3.87 -17.68
N SER A 49 22.35 -2.74 -16.96
CA SER A 49 22.49 -1.40 -17.52
C SER A 49 23.96 -0.96 -17.58
N ASP A 50 24.26 0.01 -18.45
CA ASP A 50 25.60 0.57 -18.75
C ASP A 50 26.14 1.44 -17.59
N GLY A 51 26.08 0.90 -16.37
CA GLY A 51 26.32 1.57 -15.10
C GLY A 51 25.44 0.99 -14.00
N ALA A 52 26.01 0.79 -12.80
CA ALA A 52 25.26 0.38 -11.63
C ALA A 52 24.30 1.49 -11.20
N VAL A 53 23.00 1.20 -11.14
CA VAL A 53 22.01 2.13 -10.57
C VAL A 53 22.33 2.33 -9.08
N GLU A 54 22.59 3.56 -8.65
CA GLU A 54 22.87 3.87 -7.25
C GLU A 54 21.58 4.14 -6.44
N TYR A 55 20.60 4.78 -7.08
CA TYR A 55 19.34 5.19 -6.48
C TYR A 55 18.29 5.53 -7.54
N LEU A 56 17.03 5.57 -7.11
CA LEU A 56 15.92 6.16 -7.85
C LEU A 56 15.44 7.43 -7.14
N VAL A 57 14.94 8.41 -7.90
CA VAL A 57 14.30 9.62 -7.35
C VAL A 57 12.83 9.57 -7.70
N TYR A 58 11.99 9.58 -6.67
CA TYR A 58 10.54 9.61 -6.83
C TYR A 58 10.02 10.99 -6.47
N GLU A 59 9.32 11.60 -7.42
CA GLU A 59 8.66 12.90 -7.27
C GLU A 59 7.18 12.73 -7.60
N ALA A 60 6.32 13.44 -6.87
CA ALA A 60 4.88 13.38 -7.07
C ALA A 60 4.21 14.70 -6.75
N HIS A 61 3.17 15.03 -7.51
CA HIS A 61 2.22 16.07 -7.14
C HIS A 61 1.32 15.53 -6.02
N GLU A 62 1.65 15.83 -4.77
CA GLU A 62 1.15 15.12 -3.57
C GLU A 62 -0.37 14.94 -3.54
N GLY A 63 -1.13 16.03 -3.73
CA GLY A 63 -2.59 15.98 -3.66
C GLY A 63 -3.21 15.10 -4.76
N MET A 64 -2.63 15.12 -5.96
CA MET A 64 -3.12 14.32 -7.09
C MET A 64 -2.75 12.85 -6.90
N ALA A 65 -1.51 12.58 -6.51
CA ALA A 65 -1.03 11.22 -6.23
C ALA A 65 -1.85 10.56 -5.12
N ARG A 66 -2.08 11.26 -4.00
CA ARG A 66 -2.91 10.75 -2.90
C ARG A 66 -4.33 10.46 -3.36
N ASN A 67 -4.96 11.37 -4.11
CA ASN A 67 -6.31 11.17 -4.62
C ASN A 67 -6.39 9.97 -5.58
N LYS A 68 -5.37 9.77 -6.43
CA LYS A 68 -5.30 8.61 -7.32
C LYS A 68 -5.09 7.30 -6.57
N MET A 69 -4.27 7.27 -5.53
CA MET A 69 -4.11 6.10 -4.66
C MET A 69 -5.43 5.74 -3.97
N LEU A 70 -6.14 6.72 -3.42
CA LEU A 70 -7.47 6.49 -2.84
C LEU A 70 -8.47 5.94 -3.87
N GLN A 71 -8.50 6.52 -5.09
CA GLN A 71 -9.35 6.02 -6.18
C GLN A 71 -9.07 4.56 -6.53
N ILE A 72 -7.80 4.14 -6.55
CA ILE A 72 -7.41 2.74 -6.78
C ILE A 72 -7.96 1.85 -5.66
N ILE A 73 -7.78 2.22 -4.40
CA ILE A 73 -8.27 1.43 -3.27
C ILE A 73 -9.79 1.30 -3.33
N THR A 74 -10.50 2.40 -3.58
CA THR A 74 -11.96 2.37 -3.75
C THR A 74 -12.38 1.45 -4.88
N THR A 75 -11.74 1.56 -6.04
CA THR A 75 -12.05 0.71 -7.21
C THR A 75 -11.80 -0.77 -6.92
N LEU A 76 -10.72 -1.10 -6.20
CA LEU A 76 -10.40 -2.49 -5.85
C LEU A 76 -11.43 -3.05 -4.87
N ALA A 77 -11.78 -2.30 -3.83
CA ALA A 77 -12.75 -2.72 -2.86
C ALA A 77 -14.15 -2.89 -3.48
N ASP A 78 -14.57 -2.01 -4.40
CA ASP A 78 -15.84 -2.15 -5.13
C ASP A 78 -15.88 -3.43 -5.99
N ARG A 79 -14.73 -3.88 -6.50
CA ARG A 79 -14.63 -5.12 -7.30
C ARG A 79 -14.62 -6.39 -6.44
N THR A 80 -14.08 -6.31 -5.23
CA THR A 80 -13.92 -7.47 -4.33
C THR A 80 -15.06 -7.61 -3.32
N SER A 81 -15.86 -6.56 -3.13
CA SER A 81 -17.04 -6.61 -2.26
C SER A 81 -18.24 -7.22 -3.02
N PRO A 82 -18.90 -8.26 -2.50
CA PRO A 82 -20.11 -8.83 -3.10
C PRO A 82 -21.26 -7.82 -3.29
N ALA A 83 -21.20 -6.67 -2.61
CA ALA A 83 -22.23 -5.63 -2.62
C ALA A 83 -21.82 -4.33 -3.39
N GLY A 84 -20.63 -4.27 -3.99
CA GLY A 84 -20.22 -3.19 -4.89
C GLY A 84 -20.09 -1.79 -4.29
N LYS A 85 -19.88 -1.65 -2.97
CA LYS A 85 -19.57 -0.38 -2.29
C LYS A 85 -18.68 -0.61 -1.06
N ILE A 86 -17.71 0.29 -0.84
CA ILE A 86 -17.02 0.38 0.46
C ILE A 86 -17.99 0.79 1.58
N THR A 87 -18.12 -0.06 2.59
CA THR A 87 -18.80 0.13 3.86
C THR A 87 -17.81 -0.06 5.01
N ASN A 88 -18.19 0.33 6.23
CA ASN A 88 -17.40 0.09 7.45
C ASN A 88 -17.14 -1.41 7.74
N GLY A 89 -17.76 -2.32 6.98
CA GLY A 89 -17.53 -3.76 7.05
C GLY A 89 -16.45 -4.29 6.11
N ASP A 90 -15.86 -3.49 5.22
CA ASP A 90 -14.86 -4.00 4.29
C ASP A 90 -13.52 -4.26 4.97
N LEU A 91 -12.74 -5.16 4.37
CA LEU A 91 -11.42 -5.51 4.86
C LEU A 91 -10.43 -4.37 4.57
N PRO A 92 -9.55 -4.06 5.52
CA PRO A 92 -8.69 -2.91 5.39
C PRO A 92 -7.65 -3.04 4.28
N MET A 93 -7.38 -1.93 3.60
CA MET A 93 -6.35 -1.82 2.57
C MET A 93 -5.57 -0.52 2.72
N VAL A 94 -4.26 -0.60 2.51
CA VAL A 94 -3.36 0.55 2.55
C VAL A 94 -2.49 0.61 1.29
N ILE A 95 -2.23 1.83 0.82
CA ILE A 95 -1.20 2.11 -0.17
C ILE A 95 -0.26 3.17 0.40
N TYR A 96 1.03 2.86 0.38
CA TYR A 96 2.10 3.78 0.73
C TYR A 96 3.06 3.95 -0.44
N HIS A 97 3.51 5.19 -0.65
CA HIS A 97 4.57 5.47 -1.60
C HIS A 97 5.56 6.49 -1.02
N ARG A 98 6.85 6.24 -1.24
CA ARG A 98 7.92 7.12 -0.78
C ARG A 98 8.38 8.02 -1.92
N SER A 99 8.17 9.33 -1.77
CA SER A 99 8.55 10.35 -2.75
C SER A 99 9.88 10.98 -2.38
N SER A 100 10.97 10.21 -2.41
CA SER A 100 12.30 10.75 -2.13
C SER A 100 13.37 10.09 -2.99
N LYS A 101 14.63 10.50 -2.80
CA LYS A 101 15.78 9.70 -3.23
C LYS A 101 15.79 8.36 -2.47
N LEU A 102 15.88 7.26 -3.18
CA LEU A 102 15.83 5.88 -2.68
C LEU A 102 17.01 5.06 -3.19
N PRO A 103 18.03 4.84 -2.34
CA PRO A 103 19.07 3.84 -2.58
C PRO A 103 18.54 2.45 -2.87
N ASN A 104 19.38 1.61 -3.45
CA ASN A 104 19.11 0.19 -3.68
C ASN A 104 18.69 -0.54 -2.40
N GLY A 105 17.79 -1.51 -2.56
CA GLY A 105 17.29 -2.37 -1.49
C GLY A 105 16.21 -1.72 -0.60
N LEU A 106 15.97 -0.42 -0.73
CA LEU A 106 14.94 0.27 0.06
C LEU A 106 13.56 0.20 -0.59
N VAL A 107 12.54 0.19 0.26
CA VAL A 107 11.13 0.12 -0.14
C VAL A 107 10.66 1.49 -0.65
N ALA A 108 10.28 1.52 -1.92
CA ALA A 108 9.69 2.69 -2.58
C ALA A 108 8.16 2.67 -2.51
N HIS A 109 7.55 1.49 -2.47
CA HIS A 109 6.10 1.33 -2.55
C HIS A 109 5.61 0.13 -1.75
N GLY A 110 4.43 0.25 -1.15
CA GLY A 110 3.77 -0.84 -0.44
C GLY A 110 2.27 -0.82 -0.65
N VAL A 111 1.68 -1.96 -1.01
CA VAL A 111 0.24 -2.20 -0.95
C VAL A 111 0.01 -3.37 0.01
N ILE A 112 -0.78 -3.15 1.05
CA ILE A 112 -1.09 -4.18 2.05
C ILE A 112 -2.60 -4.25 2.21
N ALA A 113 -3.16 -5.44 2.06
CA ALA A 113 -4.59 -5.67 2.11
C ALA A 113 -4.93 -6.89 2.97
N ALA A 114 -5.95 -6.76 3.80
CA ALA A 114 -6.60 -7.90 4.43
C ALA A 114 -7.52 -8.58 3.40
N MET A 115 -7.53 -9.91 3.44
CA MET A 115 -8.34 -10.75 2.57
C MET A 115 -9.21 -11.69 3.39
N ASP A 116 -10.43 -11.93 2.92
CA ASP A 116 -11.26 -13.01 3.41
C ASP A 116 -10.90 -14.25 2.59
N LEU A 117 -10.61 -15.37 3.25
CA LEU A 117 -10.29 -16.63 2.57
C LEU A 117 -11.51 -17.55 2.49
N VAL A 118 -12.66 -17.14 3.02
CA VAL A 118 -13.92 -17.89 2.90
C VAL A 118 -14.43 -17.76 1.46
N GLY A 119 -13.92 -18.63 0.57
CA GLY A 119 -14.28 -18.64 -0.84
C GLY A 119 -13.18 -19.08 -1.82
N LEU A 120 -11.98 -19.42 -1.33
CA LEU A 120 -10.95 -20.12 -2.11
C LEU A 120 -11.16 -21.65 -2.10
#